data_AF-A0A6A5FSB2-F1
#
_entry.id   AF-A0A6A5FSB2-F1
#
_cell.length_a   1.000
_cell.length_b   1.000
_cell.length_c   1.000
_cell.angle_alpha   90.00
_cell.angle_beta   90.00
_cell.angle_gamma   90.00
#
_symmetry.space_group_name_H-M   'P 1'
#
loop_
_entity.id
_entity.type
_entity.pdbx_description
1 polymer ?
#
loop_
_entity_poly.entity_id
_entity_poly.type
_entity_poly.pdbx_seq_one_letter_code
_entity_poly.pdbx_strand_id
1 'polypeptide(L)'
;MAEDDVTPEQLAAIAAENEEPEPVNYKPPAQKSVKEIHEMDKDDESLRKYKETLLGNGASEADPGVNNVQVIRMSLICETAPNPLVLDLQDPSVKV
;
A
#
# COMPACT_ATOMS: atom_id res chain seq x y z
N MET A 1 -17.06 -31.04 -14.09
CA MET A 1 -16.18 -30.59 -13.00
C MET A 1 -14.79 -30.71 -13.57
N ALA A 2 -14.09 -29.61 -13.81
CA ALA A 2 -12.71 -29.67 -14.26
C ALA A 2 -11.87 -30.03 -13.03
N GLU A 3 -11.53 -31.30 -12.94
CA GLU A 3 -10.46 -31.82 -12.11
C GLU A 3 -9.13 -31.36 -12.72
N ASP A 4 -8.84 -30.06 -12.62
CA ASP A 4 -7.51 -29.51 -12.90
C ASP A 4 -6.58 -29.85 -11.73
N ASP A 5 -6.19 -31.13 -11.65
CA ASP A 5 -5.11 -31.56 -10.75
C ASP A 5 -3.78 -31.11 -11.38
N VAL A 6 -3.41 -29.85 -11.12
CA VAL A 6 -2.16 -29.26 -11.60
C VAL A 6 -1.02 -30.10 -11.04
N THR A 7 -0.20 -30.68 -11.90
CA THR A 7 0.87 -31.56 -11.42
C THR A 7 1.91 -30.75 -10.64
N PRO A 8 2.61 -31.37 -9.66
CA PRO A 8 3.68 -30.71 -8.92
C PRO A 8 4.75 -30.07 -9.82
N GLU A 9 5.01 -30.65 -10.99
CA GLU A 9 5.95 -30.13 -11.98
C GLU A 9 5.45 -28.84 -12.64
N GLN A 10 4.15 -28.75 -12.95
CA GLN A 10 3.53 -27.54 -13.50
C GLN A 10 3.49 -26.41 -12.46
N LEU A 11 3.20 -26.74 -11.19
CA LEU A 11 3.28 -25.79 -10.07
C LEU A 11 4.69 -25.22 -9.92
N ALA A 12 5.71 -26.08 -10.01
CA ALA A 12 7.11 -25.65 -9.96
C ALA A 12 7.49 -24.76 -11.15
N ALA A 13 7.01 -25.07 -12.35
CA ALA A 13 7.26 -24.25 -13.54
C ALA A 13 6.63 -22.85 -13.44
N ILE A 14 5.39 -22.74 -12.95
CA ILE A 14 4.71 -21.46 -12.73
C ILE A 14 5.41 -20.65 -11.63
N ALA A 15 5.90 -21.31 -10.58
CA ALA A 15 6.65 -20.65 -9.52
C ALA A 15 8.00 -20.11 -10.04
N ALA A 16 8.70 -20.87 -10.88
CA ALA A 16 9.95 -20.44 -11.51
C ALA A 16 9.74 -19.27 -12.50
N GLU A 17 8.58 -19.21 -13.18
CA GLU A 17 8.23 -18.08 -14.05
C GLU A 17 7.97 -16.78 -13.27
N ASN A 18 7.47 -16.89 -12.03
CA ASN A 18 7.22 -15.76 -11.13
C ASN A 18 8.43 -15.40 -10.26
N GLU A 19 9.59 -16.04 -10.45
CA GLU A 19 10.82 -15.67 -9.75
C GLU A 19 11.14 -14.21 -10.08
N GLU A 20 11.20 -13.36 -9.04
CA GLU A 20 11.34 -11.92 -9.22
C GLU A 20 12.59 -11.59 -10.07
N PRO A 21 12.49 -10.67 -11.04
CA PRO A 21 13.66 -10.20 -11.78
C PRO A 21 14.69 -9.60 -10.81
N GLU A 22 15.94 -9.54 -11.25
CA GLU A 22 17.06 -9.00 -10.46
C GLU A 22 16.66 -7.71 -9.72
N PRO A 23 17.08 -7.57 -8.45
CA PRO A 23 16.58 -6.53 -7.56
C PRO A 23 16.74 -5.16 -8.21
N VAL A 24 15.62 -4.49 -8.41
CA VAL A 24 15.61 -3.09 -8.84
C VAL A 24 16.39 -2.27 -7.80
N ASN A 25 17.36 -1.46 -8.25
CA ASN A 25 18.26 -0.67 -7.40
C ASN A 25 17.54 0.55 -6.78
N TYR A 26 16.34 0.36 -6.25
CA TYR A 26 15.60 1.36 -5.50
C TYR A 26 16.33 1.65 -4.19
N LYS A 27 16.57 2.94 -3.91
CA LYS A 27 17.11 3.39 -2.63
C LYS A 27 16.01 4.08 -1.85
N PRO A 28 15.59 3.55 -0.70
CA PRO A 28 14.58 4.21 0.11
C PRO A 28 15.06 5.61 0.52
N PRO A 29 14.16 6.61 0.56
CA PRO A 29 14.53 7.96 0.95
C PRO A 29 14.93 8.01 2.42
N ALA A 30 15.70 9.05 2.78
CA ALA A 30 15.96 9.36 4.18
C ALA A 30 14.63 9.63 4.90
N GLN A 31 14.46 9.02 6.07
CA GLN A 31 13.27 9.23 6.89
C GLN A 31 13.22 10.67 7.39
N LYS A 32 12.10 11.35 7.16
CA LYS A 32 11.80 12.69 7.67
C LYS A 32 10.35 12.73 8.12
N SER A 33 10.08 13.40 9.23
CA SER A 33 8.72 13.64 9.70
C SER A 33 8.01 14.71 8.87
N VAL A 34 6.68 14.67 8.87
CA VAL A 34 5.85 15.68 8.20
C VAL A 34 6.12 17.09 8.75
N LYS A 35 6.39 17.19 10.07
CA LYS A 35 6.80 18.44 10.71
C LYS A 35 8.09 18.97 10.05
N GLU A 36 9.16 18.19 10.03
CA GLU A 36 10.44 18.60 9.41
C GLU A 36 10.28 19.00 7.93
N ILE A 37 9.45 18.29 7.17
CA ILE A 37 9.19 18.62 5.75
C ILE A 37 8.53 20.00 5.60
N HIS A 38 7.56 20.33 6.46
CA HIS A 38 6.97 21.67 6.49
C HIS A 38 7.98 22.75 6.90
N GLU A 39 8.98 22.39 7.72
CA GLU A 39 9.95 23.35 8.22
C GLU A 39 11.11 23.66 7.29
N MET A 40 11.35 22.80 6.32
CA MET A 40 12.28 23.10 5.24
C MET A 40 11.72 24.23 4.36
N ASP A 41 12.57 25.17 3.95
CA ASP A 41 12.24 26.17 2.94
C ASP A 41 10.99 27.02 3.26
N LYS A 42 10.76 27.32 4.56
CA LYS A 42 9.60 28.12 5.02
C LYS A 42 9.50 29.52 4.41
N ASP A 43 10.59 30.03 3.86
CA ASP A 43 10.64 31.34 3.25
C ASP A 43 10.35 31.29 1.73
N ASP A 44 10.26 30.10 1.14
CA ASP A 44 9.91 29.90 -0.27
C ASP A 44 8.39 29.70 -0.42
N GLU A 45 7.72 30.72 -0.98
CA GLU A 45 6.28 30.70 -1.20
C GLU A 45 5.84 29.55 -2.14
N SER A 46 6.64 29.24 -3.15
CA SER A 46 6.31 28.20 -4.15
C SER A 46 6.38 26.82 -3.52
N LEU A 47 7.45 26.54 -2.76
CA LEU A 47 7.59 25.27 -2.04
C LEU A 47 6.58 25.13 -0.90
N ARG A 48 6.19 26.23 -0.26
CA ARG A 48 5.09 26.19 0.73
C ARG A 48 3.76 25.80 0.10
N LYS A 49 3.37 26.44 -1.00
CA LYS A 49 2.14 26.09 -1.74
C LYS A 49 2.19 24.65 -2.25
N TYR A 50 3.35 24.20 -2.73
CA TYR A 50 3.55 22.81 -3.15
C TYR A 50 3.34 21.81 -2.00
N LYS A 51 3.95 22.06 -0.84
CA LYS A 51 3.80 21.22 0.35
C LYS A 51 2.37 21.22 0.86
N GLU A 52 1.71 22.38 0.91
CA GLU A 52 0.30 22.51 1.33
C GLU A 52 -0.65 21.79 0.36
N THR A 53 -0.36 21.79 -0.95
CA THR A 53 -1.16 21.06 -1.94
C THR A 53 -1.07 19.54 -1.76
N LEU A 54 0.09 19.01 -1.37
CA LEU A 54 0.30 17.57 -1.19
C LEU A 54 -0.04 17.05 0.21
N LEU A 55 0.27 17.84 1.24
CA LEU A 55 0.15 17.44 2.65
C LEU A 55 -1.09 18.03 3.34
N GLY A 56 -1.75 19.01 2.72
CA GLY A 56 -2.85 19.77 3.31
C GLY A 56 -2.40 20.87 4.27
N ASN A 57 -3.37 21.48 4.96
CA ASN A 57 -3.13 22.55 5.93
C ASN A 57 -2.59 22.00 7.26
N GLY A 58 -1.26 21.99 7.38
CA GLY A 58 -0.56 21.83 8.65
C GLY A 58 -0.38 20.39 9.10
N ALA A 59 0.69 20.16 9.86
CA ALA A 59 1.00 18.84 10.40
C ALA A 59 -0.06 18.44 11.44
N SER A 60 -1.00 17.58 11.05
CA SER A 60 -1.83 16.85 12.01
C SER A 60 -0.91 16.06 12.94
N GLU A 61 -0.96 16.32 14.24
CA GLU A 61 -0.26 15.48 15.20
C GLU A 61 -0.91 14.09 15.16
N ALA A 62 -0.12 13.10 14.77
CA ALA A 62 -0.58 11.71 14.78
C ALA A 62 -0.67 11.23 16.23
N ASP A 63 -1.76 10.54 16.56
CA ASP A 63 -1.90 9.86 17.84
C ASP A 63 -0.88 8.71 17.93
N PRO A 64 0.07 8.72 18.89
CA PRO A 64 1.05 7.66 19.04
C PRO A 64 0.43 6.32 19.47
N GLY A 65 -0.82 6.30 19.94
CA GLY A 65 -1.55 5.09 20.29
C GLY A 65 -2.06 4.27 19.09
N VAL A 66 -1.91 4.79 17.87
CA VAL A 66 -2.47 4.21 16.66
C VAL A 66 -1.39 4.02 15.60
N ASN A 67 -1.47 2.92 14.84
CA ASN A 67 -0.57 2.69 13.71
C ASN A 67 -0.78 3.76 12.62
N ASN A 68 0.32 4.25 12.03
CA ASN A 68 0.29 5.26 10.95
C ASN A 68 -0.54 4.83 9.74
N VAL A 69 -0.62 3.53 9.47
CA VAL A 69 -1.41 2.95 8.38
C VAL A 69 -2.25 1.81 8.92
N GLN A 70 -3.54 1.84 8.60
CA GLN A 70 -4.48 0.77 8.91
C GLN A 70 -5.22 0.40 7.63
N VAL A 71 -5.05 -0.85 7.20
CA VAL A 71 -5.78 -1.35 6.04
C VAL A 71 -7.17 -1.74 6.50
N ILE A 72 -8.19 -1.11 5.93
CA ILE A 72 -9.57 -1.27 6.40
C ILE A 72 -10.34 -2.33 5.62
N ARG A 73 -10.03 -2.48 4.33
CA ARG A 73 -10.82 -3.28 3.40
C ARG A 73 -10.01 -3.58 2.16
N MET A 74 -10.13 -4.80 1.65
CA MET A 74 -9.68 -5.19 0.32
C MET A 74 -10.90 -5.53 -0.54
N SER A 75 -10.92 -5.14 -1.80
CA SER A 75 -12.07 -5.38 -2.68
C SER A 75 -11.62 -5.77 -4.07
N LEU A 76 -12.21 -6.84 -4.61
CA LEU A 76 -12.00 -7.23 -5.99
C LEU A 76 -13.06 -6.55 -6.86
N ILE A 77 -12.59 -5.67 -7.75
CA ILE A 77 -13.46 -5.00 -8.73
C ILE A 77 -13.61 -5.93 -9.94
N CYS A 78 -14.80 -6.50 -10.10
CA CYS A 78 -15.12 -7.43 -11.18
C CYS A 78 -16.56 -7.20 -11.64
N GLU A 79 -16.74 -6.75 -12.88
CA GLU A 79 -18.07 -6.41 -13.43
C GLU A 79 -18.95 -7.64 -13.64
N THR A 80 -18.35 -8.81 -13.85
CA THR A 80 -19.05 -10.08 -14.07
C THR A 80 -19.39 -10.79 -12.76
N ALA A 81 -18.88 -10.33 -11.62
CA ALA A 81 -19.19 -10.92 -10.34
C ALA A 81 -20.65 -10.61 -9.95
N PRO A 82 -21.47 -11.61 -9.60
CA PRO A 82 -22.87 -11.41 -9.27
C PRO A 82 -23.06 -10.62 -7.96
N ASN A 83 -22.05 -10.63 -7.08
CA ASN A 83 -22.04 -9.90 -5.81
C ASN A 83 -20.67 -9.23 -5.60
N PRO A 84 -20.60 -8.13 -4.83
CA PRO A 84 -19.34 -7.52 -4.45
C PRO A 84 -18.45 -8.49 -3.66
N LEU A 85 -17.19 -8.59 -4.07
CA LEU A 85 -16.18 -9.40 -3.41
C LEU A 85 -15.32 -8.50 -2.53
N VAL A 86 -15.63 -8.48 -1.24
CA VAL A 86 -15.05 -7.58 -0.25
C VAL A 86 -14.53 -8.36 0.94
N LEU A 87 -13.30 -8.08 1.33
CA LEU A 87 -12.66 -8.55 2.56
C LEU A 87 -12.57 -7.38 3.54
N ASP A 88 -13.27 -7.47 4.66
CA ASP A 88 -13.11 -6.54 5.77
C ASP A 88 -11.84 -6.89 6.55
N LEU A 89 -10.94 -5.93 6.73
CA LEU A 89 -9.65 -6.13 7.40
C LEU A 89 -9.61 -5.53 8.80
N GLN A 90 -10.73 -4.93 9.25
CA GLN A 90 -10.89 -4.47 10.62
C GLN A 90 -11.47 -5.55 11.53
N ASP A 91 -12.16 -6.55 10.97
CA ASP A 91 -12.73 -7.66 11.74
C ASP A 91 -11.66 -8.72 12.07
N PRO A 92 -11.31 -8.93 13.36
CA PRO A 92 -10.33 -9.94 13.78
C PRO A 92 -10.78 -11.40 13.51
N SER A 93 -12.02 -11.61 13.06
CA SER A 93 -12.58 -12.93 12.74
C SER A 93 -12.22 -13.44 11.35
N VAL A 94 -11.63 -12.60 10.49
CA VAL A 94 -11.13 -12.98 9.16
C VAL A 94 -9.79 -13.69 9.34
N LYS A 95 -9.83 -15.03 9.32
CA LYS A 95 -8.63 -15.86 9.23
C LYS A 95 -8.15 -15.88 7.79
N VAL A 96 -6.99 -15.28 7.55
CA VAL A 96 -6.16 -15.50 6.35
C VAL A 96 -5.51 -16.88 6.45
#